data_AF-A0A351TQH7-F1
#
_entry.id   AF-A0A351TQH7-F1
#
_cell.length_a   1.000
_cell.length_b   1.000
_cell.length_c   1.000
_cell.angle_alpha   90.00
_cell.angle_beta   90.00
_cell.angle_gamma   90.00
#
_symmetry.space_group_name_H-M   'P 1'
#
loop_
_entity.id
_entity.type
_entity.pdbx_description
1 polymer ?
#
loop_
_entity_poly.entity_id
_entity_poly.type
_entity_poly.pdbx_seq_one_letter_code
_entity_poly.pdbx_strand_id
1 'polypeptide(L)' 'MIEVTKLNGTKILVNPHLFEIVEETPDTVITLTTGKKIIVKE' A
#
# COMPACT_ATOMS: atom_id res chain seq x y z
N MET A 1 1.04 1.74 12.69
CA MET A 1 0.25 2.15 11.50
C MET A 1 1.12 3.11 10.71
N ILE A 2 1.17 2.96 9.38
CA ILE A 2 1.91 3.86 8.50
C ILE A 2 0.94 4.63 7.60
N GLU A 3 1.21 5.92 7.37
CA GLU A 3 0.45 6.73 6.42
C GLU A 3 0.97 6.47 5.01
N VAL A 4 0.06 6.21 4.08
CA VAL A 4 0.36 6.08 2.64
C VAL A 4 -0.68 6.86 1.84
N THR A 5 -0.27 7.33 0.66
CA THR A 5 -1.13 8.10 -0.24
C THR A 5 -1.56 7.23 -1.41
N LYS A 6 -2.88 7.00 -1.53
CA LYS A 6 -3.42 6.32 -2.71
C LYS A 6 -3.24 7.17 -3.96
N LEU A 7 -3.32 6.55 -5.14
CA LEU A 7 -3.28 7.24 -6.44
C LEU A 7 -4.30 8.37 -6.60
N ASN A 8 -5.43 8.31 -5.89
CA ASN A 8 -6.46 9.33 -5.91
C ASN A 8 -6.20 10.49 -4.92
N GLY A 9 -5.00 10.57 -4.34
CA GLY A 9 -4.62 11.59 -3.35
C GLY A 9 -5.19 11.36 -1.94
N THR A 10 -5.92 10.26 -1.71
CA THR A 10 -6.47 9.96 -0.38
C THR A 10 -5.38 9.37 0.51
N LYS A 11 -5.13 10.02 1.64
CA LYS A 11 -4.26 9.51 2.71
C LYS A 11 -4.99 8.42 3.50
N ILE A 12 -4.33 7.30 3.71
CA ILE A 12 -4.85 6.20 4.52
C ILE A 12 -3.78 5.72 5.50
N LEU A 13 -4.23 5.16 6.62
CA LEU A 13 -3.35 4.45 7.55
C LEU A 13 -3.45 2.94 7.29
N VAL A 14 -2.31 2.29 7.07
CA VAL A 14 -2.25 0.84 6.85
C VAL A 14 -1.39 0.18 7.93
N ASN A 15 -1.76 -1.03 8.32
CA ASN A 15 -0.98 -1.81 9.27
C ASN A 15 0.18 -2.52 8.52
N PRO A 16 1.44 -2.15 8.77
CA PRO A 16 2.59 -2.77 8.10
C PRO A 16 2.79 -4.24 8.48
N HIS A 17 2.27 -4.69 9.63
CA HIS A 17 2.35 -6.10 10.03
C HIS A 17 1.51 -7.03 9.14
N LEU A 18 0.61 -6.47 8.32
CA LEU A 18 -0.19 -7.22 7.37
C LEU A 18 0.40 -7.15 5.96
N PHE A 19 1.57 -6.55 5.77
CA PHE A 19 2.20 -6.49 4.45
C PHE A 19 2.80 -7.85 4.14
N GLU A 20 2.45 -8.36 2.98
CA GLU A 20 3.00 -9.60 2.44
C GLU A 20 4.12 -9.28 1.46
N ILE A 21 3.85 -8.42 0.47
CA ILE A 21 4.80 -8.02 -0.57
C ILE A 21 4.60 -6.54 -0.87
N VAL A 22 5.70 -5.80 -1.01
CA VAL A 22 5.70 -4.41 -1.50
C VAL A 22 6.61 -4.34 -2.73
N GLU A 23 6.04 -3.98 -3.88
CA GLU A 23 6.73 -3.90 -5.17
C GLU A 23 6.60 -2.50 -5.74
N GLU A 24 7.67 -1.98 -6.35
CA GLU A 24 7.70 -0.67 -7.00
C GLU A 24 7.80 -0.87 -8.52
N THR A 25 6.70 -0.76 -9.27
CA THR A 25 6.73 -0.77 -10.75
C THR A 25 5.40 -0.38 -11.41
N PRO A 26 5.31 0.74 -12.17
CA PRO A 26 5.96 2.04 -11.95
C PRO A 26 5.42 2.77 -10.69
N ASP A 27 4.28 2.32 -10.16
CA ASP A 27 3.71 2.76 -8.88
C ASP A 27 4.02 1.70 -7.80
N THR A 28 3.86 2.05 -6.51
CA THR A 28 4.08 1.12 -5.41
C THR A 28 2.82 0.28 -5.15
N VAL A 29 2.95 -1.04 -5.18
CA VAL A 29 1.86 -1.99 -4.88
C VAL A 29 2.16 -2.69 -3.55
N ILE A 30 1.29 -2.46 -2.57
CA ILE A 30 1.30 -3.16 -1.28
C ILE A 30 0.29 -4.29 -1.34
N THR A 31 0.76 -5.53 -1.36
CA THR A 31 -0.07 -6.72 -1.19
C THR A 31 -0.12 -7.07 0.30
N LEU A 32 -1.33 -7.21 0.82
CA LEU A 32 -1.56 -7.64 2.21
C LEU A 32 -1.70 -9.15 2.28
N THR A 33 -1.44 -9.72 3.45
CA THR A 33 -1.59 -11.17 3.76
C THR A 33 -3.02 -11.71 3.55
N THR A 34 -4.00 -10.82 3.38
CA THR A 34 -5.38 -11.16 3.03
C THR A 34 -5.62 -11.28 1.52
N GLY A 35 -4.59 -11.07 0.69
CA GLY A 35 -4.67 -10.98 -0.78
C GLY A 35 -5.14 -9.60 -1.29
N LYS A 36 -5.47 -8.66 -0.40
CA LYS A 36 -5.86 -7.30 -0.79
C LYS A 36 -4.64 -6.52 -1.30
N LYS A 37 -4.76 -5.92 -2.48
CA LYS A 37 -3.73 -5.04 -3.06
C LYS A 37 -4.10 -3.58 -2.89
N ILE A 38 -3.12 -2.76 -2.52
CA ILE A 38 -3.24 -1.31 -2.39
C ILE A 38 -2.17 -0.69 -3.27
N ILE A 39 -2.60 0.12 -4.25
CA ILE A 39 -1.69 0.88 -5.10
C ILE A 39 -1.53 2.27 -4.50
N VAL A 40 -0.30 2.65 -4.22
CA VAL A 40 0.08 3.92 -3.59
C VAL A 40 1.11 4.63 -4.48
N LYS A 41 1.08 5.96 -4.41
CA LYS A 41 2.13 6.82 -4.93
C LYS A 41 3.00 7.28 -3.77
N GLU A 42 4.26 7.62 -4.05
CA GLU A 42 5.15 8.32 -3.11
C GLU A 42 4.43 9.54 -2.49
#